data_AF-A0A7J4QYE2-F1
#
_entry.id   AF-A0A7J4QYE2-F1
#
_cell.length_a   1.000
_cell.length_b   1.000
_cell.length_c   1.000
_cell.angle_alpha   90.00
_cell.angle_beta   90.00
_cell.angle_gamma   90.00
#
_symmetry.space_group_name_H-M   'P 1'
#
loop_
_entity.id
_entity.type
_entity.pdbx_description
1 polymer ?
#
loop_
_entity_poly.entity_id
_entity_poly.type
_entity_poly.pdbx_seq_one_letter_code
_entity_poly.pdbx_strand_id
1 'polypeptide(L)' 'MASKPRSAVFTTVLWDGGSKIADFPRHMLRLRNHAKRLRIELPDNIEQLISR' A
#
# COMPACT_ATOMS: atom_id res chain seq x y z
N MET A 1 4.86 -13.94 -10.66
CA MET A 1 4.01 -14.54 -9.61
C MET A 1 4.73 -14.43 -8.28
N ALA A 2 4.02 -14.22 -7.17
CA ALA A 2 4.63 -14.21 -5.84
C ALA A 2 5.27 -15.58 -5.57
N SER A 3 6.57 -15.62 -5.29
CA SER A 3 7.31 -16.88 -5.05
C SER A 3 6.91 -17.56 -3.75
N LYS A 4 6.26 -16.82 -2.83
CA LYS A 4 5.73 -17.32 -1.56
C LYS A 4 4.36 -16.67 -1.29
N PRO A 5 3.38 -17.41 -0.72
CA PRO A 5 2.04 -16.88 -0.46
C PRO A 5 1.97 -15.63 0.44
N ARG A 6 3.04 -15.31 1.17
CA ARG A 6 3.12 -14.20 2.13
C ARG A 6 4.24 -13.20 1.79
N SER A 7 4.67 -13.14 0.54
CA SER A 7 5.79 -12.26 0.15
C SER A 7 5.36 -10.85 -0.30
N ALA A 8 4.07 -10.59 -0.50
CA ALA A 8 3.61 -9.31 -1.02
C ALA A 8 2.20 -8.96 -0.55
N VAL A 9 1.91 -7.65 -0.48
CA VAL A 9 0.57 -7.08 -0.36
C VAL A 9 0.40 -5.99 -1.41
N PHE A 10 -0.83 -5.78 -1.86
CA PHE A 10 -1.17 -4.69 -2.75
C PHE A 10 -2.54 -4.13 -2.39
N THR A 11 -2.80 -2.93 -2.90
CA THR A 11 -4.09 -2.25 -2.82
C THR A 11 -4.33 -1.57 -4.16
N THR A 12 -5.51 -1.74 -4.73
CA THR A 12 -5.93 -0.97 -5.91
C THR A 12 -6.53 0.34 -5.46
N VAL A 13 -6.22 1.43 -6.17
CA VAL A 13 -6.66 2.78 -5.88
C VAL A 13 -7.20 3.45 -7.15
N LEU A 14 -8.05 4.47 -6.98
CA LEU A 14 -8.43 5.37 -8.06
C LEU A 14 -7.52 6.59 -8.05
N TRP A 15 -6.97 6.93 -9.20
CA TRP A 15 -6.07 8.07 -9.41
C TRP A 15 -6.69 9.02 -10.44
N ASP A 16 -6.58 10.33 -10.20
CA ASP A 16 -7.09 11.36 -11.11
C ASP A 16 -6.17 11.63 -12.32
N GLY A 17 -5.03 10.94 -12.42
CA GLY A 17 -4.00 11.18 -13.43
C GLY A 17 -3.06 12.35 -13.10
N GLY A 18 -3.25 13.01 -11.96
CA GLY A 18 -2.42 14.09 -11.44
C GLY A 18 -1.79 13.70 -10.09
N SER A 19 -2.18 14.37 -9.01
CA SER A 19 -1.60 14.15 -7.67
C SER A 19 -2.59 13.57 -6.67
N LYS A 20 -3.83 13.27 -7.06
CA LYS A 20 -4.87 12.86 -6.10
C LYS A 20 -5.21 11.40 -6.25
N ILE A 21 -5.06 10.70 -5.13
CA ILE A 21 -5.54 9.33 -4.95
C ILE A 21 -6.81 9.40 -4.10
N ALA A 22 -7.92 8.85 -4.61
CA ALA A 22 -9.16 8.79 -3.85
C ALA A 22 -8.96 7.94 -2.58
N ASP A 23 -9.49 8.42 -1.45
CA ASP A 23 -9.44 7.69 -0.17
C ASP A 23 -8.02 7.25 0.28
N PHE A 24 -6.98 8.00 -0.09
CA PHE A 24 -5.58 7.63 0.15
C PHE A 24 -5.29 7.14 1.58
N PRO A 25 -5.71 7.83 2.67
CA PRO A 25 -5.48 7.35 4.04
C PRO A 25 -6.08 5.98 4.32
N ARG A 26 -7.26 5.66 3.74
CA ARG A 26 -7.94 4.37 3.93
C ARG A 26 -7.20 3.26 3.19
N HIS A 27 -6.70 3.53 1.99
CA HIS A 27 -5.87 2.58 1.25
C HIS A 27 -4.55 2.30 1.97
N MET A 28 -3.92 3.31 2.56
CA MET A 28 -2.70 3.16 3.35
C MET A 28 -2.93 2.34 4.62
N LEU A 29 -4.03 2.61 5.33
CA LEU A 29 -4.45 1.80 6.48
C LEU A 29 -4.68 0.34 6.09
N ARG A 30 -5.37 0.08 4.97
CA ARG A 30 -5.60 -1.27 4.44
C ARG A 30 -4.28 -1.98 4.13
N LEU A 31 -3.36 -1.30 3.43
CA LEU A 31 -2.06 -1.86 3.05
C LEU A 31 -1.23 -2.22 4.29
N ARG A 32 -1.10 -1.30 5.25
CA ARG A 32 -0.36 -1.52 6.51
C ARG A 32 -0.96 -2.66 7.33
N ASN A 33 -2.29 -2.70 7.48
CA ASN A 33 -2.97 -3.77 8.21
C ASN A 33 -2.79 -5.13 7.54
N HIS A 34 -2.76 -5.19 6.21
CA HIS A 34 -2.53 -6.45 5.49
C HIS A 34 -1.07 -6.90 5.64
N ALA A 35 -0.10 -6.00 5.47
CA ALA A 35 1.32 -6.29 5.67
C ALA A 35 1.60 -6.82 7.08
N LYS A 36 1.02 -6.18 8.11
CA LYS A 36 1.13 -6.61 9.51
C LYS A 36 0.65 -8.05 9.73
N ARG A 37 -0.49 -8.44 9.15
CA ARG A 37 -1.01 -9.83 9.25
C ARG A 37 -0.05 -10.84 8.62
N LEU A 38 0.64 -10.43 7.55
CA LEU A 38 1.57 -11.28 6.83
C LEU A 38 3.00 -11.25 7.40
N ARG A 39 3.28 -10.37 8.38
CA ARG A 39 4.62 -10.08 8.91
C ARG A 39 5.57 -9.56 7.82
N ILE A 40 5.03 -8.74 6.93
CA ILE A 40 5.79 -8.00 5.93
C ILE A 40 6.08 -6.62 6.51
N GLU A 41 7.36 -6.25 6.54
CA GLU A 41 7.79 -4.91 6.90
C GLU A 41 7.59 -3.97 5.71
N LEU A 42 6.91 -2.85 5.96
CA LEU A 42 6.78 -1.78 4.98
C LEU A 42 7.73 -0.64 5.37
N PRO A 43 8.26 0.13 4.41
CA PRO A 43 9.03 1.33 4.72
C PRO A 43 8.22 2.30 5.59
N ASP A 44 8.87 2.93 6.58
CA ASP A 44 8.21 3.91 7.45
C ASP A 44 7.69 5.11 6.65
N ASN A 45 8.41 5.48 5.60
CA ASN A 45 8.10 6.60 4.71
C ASN A 45 7.25 6.22 3.49
N ILE A 46 6.52 5.10 3.54
CA ILE A 46 5.76 4.58 2.38
C ILE A 46 4.72 5.57 1.84
N GLU A 47 4.14 6.42 2.68
CA GLU A 47 3.16 7.42 2.25
C GLU A 47 3.83 8.49 1.37
N GLN A 48 4.99 8.98 1.80
CA GLN A 48 5.79 9.95 1.03
C GLN A 48 6.36 9.37 -0.26
N LEU A 49 6.56 8.05 -0.35
CA LEU A 49 7.01 7.39 -1.58
C LEU A 49 5.89 7.30 -2.63
N ILE A 50 4.62 7.32 -2.21
CA ILE A 50 3.46 7.17 -3.11
C ILE A 50 2.84 8.51 -3.48
N SER A 51 2.72 9.45 -2.55
CA SER A 51 2.02 10.72 -2.75
C SER A 51 2.95 11.87 -3.23
N ARG A 52 3.80 11.59 -4.22
CA ARG A 52 4.70 12.60 -4.79
C ARG A 52 3.99 13.54 -5.76
#